data_AF-A0A9W9W3B1-F1
#
_entry.id   AF-A0A9W9W3B1-F1
#
_cell.length_a   1.000
_cell.length_b   1.000
_cell.length_c   1.000
_cell.angle_alpha   90.00
_cell.angle_beta   90.00
_cell.angle_gamma   90.00
#
_symmetry.space_group_name_H-M   'P 1'
#
loop_
_entity.id
_entity.type
_entity.pdbx_description
1 polymer ?
#
loop_
_entity_poly.entity_id
_entity_poly.type
_entity_poly.pdbx_seq_one_letter_code
_entity_poly.pdbx_strand_id
1 'polypeptide(L)'
;MVSIPTIAFCDLVTDLLQRLLKTCKNTRLIVCGTRTEFLVQLSAAIRTQSTDPNAETRHDLLTKTIGLLANSSKIQLAFCSSLESLRAYLAVFTSVHGATKEEESLEKPQVLAILDLVALHATTTEFSAQGLSRTLATAVETASRAGMDLVLCECMNAVDPPSSDWGSRLWDTQVPLLNGSLRIRSEDGGWGGRGLPIKQVAERWFEFDQNNT
;
A
#
# COMPACT_ATOMS: atom_id res chain seq x y z
N MET A 1 14.59 16.87 -7.59
CA MET A 1 13.36 16.71 -8.38
C MET A 1 12.47 15.79 -7.57
N VAL A 2 11.27 16.23 -7.18
CA VAL A 2 10.36 15.40 -6.36
C VAL A 2 9.77 14.33 -7.28
N SER A 3 9.95 13.05 -6.95
CA SER A 3 9.33 11.96 -7.70
C SER A 3 7.82 11.99 -7.50
N ILE A 4 7.09 11.71 -8.57
CA ILE A 4 5.63 11.73 -8.55
C ILE A 4 5.17 10.49 -7.75
N PRO A 5 4.31 10.65 -6.73
CA PRO A 5 3.73 9.52 -6.00
C PRO A 5 2.93 8.62 -6.95
N THR A 6 3.08 7.30 -6.80
CA THR A 6 2.43 6.33 -7.71
C THR A 6 1.53 5.35 -6.96
N ILE A 7 0.46 4.92 -7.61
CA ILE A 7 -0.35 3.78 -7.18
C ILE A 7 0.04 2.57 -8.02
N ALA A 8 0.55 1.53 -7.34
CA ALA A 8 0.88 0.25 -7.92
C ALA A 8 -0.33 -0.68 -7.88
N PHE A 9 -0.58 -1.38 -8.98
CA PHE A 9 -1.55 -2.47 -9.04
C PHE A 9 -0.83 -3.79 -8.80
N CYS A 10 -1.16 -4.46 -7.71
CA CYS A 10 -0.72 -5.81 -7.39
C CYS A 10 -1.96 -6.57 -6.90
N ASP A 11 -2.21 -7.75 -7.45
CA ASP A 11 -3.38 -8.53 -7.05
C ASP A 11 -3.17 -9.11 -5.66
N LEU A 12 -1.99 -9.68 -5.40
CA LEU A 12 -1.64 -10.26 -4.12
C LEU A 12 -0.45 -9.54 -3.48
N VAL A 13 -0.36 -9.67 -2.15
CA VAL A 13 0.78 -9.16 -1.36
C VAL A 13 2.13 -9.73 -1.83
N THR A 14 2.12 -10.95 -2.35
CA THR A 14 3.29 -11.62 -2.92
C THR A 14 3.82 -10.87 -4.14
N ASP A 15 2.94 -10.35 -4.99
CA ASP A 15 3.31 -9.63 -6.22
C ASP A 15 3.96 -8.29 -5.89
N LEU A 16 3.42 -7.58 -4.89
CA LEU A 16 4.03 -6.36 -4.36
C LEU A 16 5.43 -6.63 -3.80
N LEU A 17 5.59 -7.66 -2.97
CA LEU A 17 6.89 -8.01 -2.40
C LEU A 17 7.91 -8.38 -3.49
N GLN A 18 7.50 -9.16 -4.50
CA GLN A 18 8.36 -9.47 -5.63
C GLN A 18 8.77 -8.22 -6.41
N ARG A 19 7.84 -7.30 -6.67
CA ARG A 19 8.11 -6.02 -7.32
C ARG A 19 9.14 -5.22 -6.54
N LEU A 20 8.96 -5.07 -5.22
CA LEU A 20 9.88 -4.35 -4.34
C LEU A 20 11.27 -4.99 -4.32
N LEU A 21 11.35 -6.32 -4.20
CA LEU A 21 12.62 -7.06 -4.19
C LEU A 21 13.39 -6.94 -5.52
N LYS A 22 12.70 -6.79 -6.66
CA LYS A 22 13.32 -6.55 -7.96
C LYS A 22 13.94 -5.15 -8.07
N THR A 23 13.34 -4.13 -7.44
CA THR A 23 13.85 -2.74 -7.54
C THR A 23 15.21 -2.53 -6.87
N CYS A 24 15.62 -3.40 -5.95
CA CYS A 24 16.89 -3.31 -5.20
C CYS A 24 17.08 -2.01 -4.38
N LYS A 25 16.02 -1.21 -4.21
CA LYS A 25 15.98 0.06 -3.48
C LYS A 25 15.83 -0.15 -1.97
N ASN A 26 16.35 0.80 -1.17
CA ASN A 26 16.05 0.83 0.27
C ASN A 26 14.57 1.18 0.45
N THR A 27 13.81 0.27 1.04
CA THR A 27 12.35 0.38 1.10
C THR A 27 11.87 0.40 2.54
N ARG A 28 11.06 1.40 2.89
CA ARG A 28 10.22 1.41 4.09
C ARG A 28 8.82 0.97 3.66
N LEU A 29 8.41 -0.23 4.04
CA LEU A 29 7.08 -0.75 3.73
C LEU A 29 6.20 -0.66 4.99
N ILE A 30 5.19 0.21 4.95
CA ILE A 30 4.14 0.32 5.96
C ILE A 30 2.99 -0.59 5.54
N VAL A 31 2.64 -1.53 6.42
CA VAL A 31 1.49 -2.41 6.24
C VAL A 31 0.35 -1.89 7.11
N CYS A 32 -0.76 -1.52 6.48
CA CYS A 32 -1.97 -1.05 7.15
C CYS A 32 -2.79 -2.24 7.70
N GLY A 33 -2.27 -2.85 8.75
CA GLY A 33 -2.86 -4.00 9.43
C GLY A 33 -1.94 -4.50 10.54
N THR A 34 -2.29 -5.62 11.15
CA THR A 34 -1.43 -6.28 12.14
C THR A 34 -0.40 -7.19 11.45
N ARG A 35 0.68 -7.48 12.17
CA ARG A 35 1.69 -8.46 11.72
C ARG A 35 1.07 -9.84 11.49
N THR A 36 0.13 -10.24 12.34
CA THR A 36 -0.52 -11.55 12.24
C THR A 36 -1.36 -11.65 10.99
N GLU A 37 -2.22 -10.66 10.73
CA GLU A 37 -3.05 -10.61 9.51
C GLU A 37 -2.18 -10.65 8.26
N PHE A 38 -1.13 -9.83 8.21
CA PHE A 38 -0.19 -9.82 7.09
C PHE A 38 0.46 -11.19 6.83
N LEU A 39 0.93 -11.87 7.88
CA LEU A 39 1.54 -13.19 7.74
C LEU A 39 0.55 -14.26 7.29
N VAL A 40 -0.69 -14.20 7.77
CA VAL A 40 -1.77 -15.11 7.34
C VAL A 40 -2.09 -14.85 5.86
N GLN A 41 -2.28 -13.59 5.45
CA GLN A 41 -2.49 -13.20 4.06
C GLN A 41 -1.35 -13.66 3.14
N LEU A 42 -0.10 -13.41 3.54
CA LEU A 42 1.08 -13.84 2.79
C LEU A 42 1.13 -15.36 2.64
N SER A 43 0.81 -16.10 3.70
CA SER A 43 0.80 -17.56 3.66
C SER A 43 -0.30 -18.11 2.74
N ALA A 44 -1.47 -17.48 2.72
CA ALA A 44 -2.57 -17.83 1.83
C ALA A 44 -2.20 -17.52 0.37
N ALA A 45 -1.65 -16.34 0.10
CA ALA A 45 -1.22 -15.92 -1.24
C ALA A 45 -0.13 -16.85 -1.83
N ILE A 46 0.84 -17.28 -1.01
CA ILE A 46 1.87 -18.24 -1.46
C ILE A 46 1.24 -19.58 -1.84
N ARG A 47 0.22 -20.04 -1.10
CA ARG A 47 -0.46 -21.31 -1.38
C ARG A 47 -1.32 -21.23 -2.63
N THR A 48 -2.04 -20.13 -2.85
CA THR A 48 -2.89 -19.97 -4.05
C THR A 48 -2.05 -20.00 -5.34
N GLN A 49 -0.89 -19.35 -5.36
CA GLN A 49 0.02 -19.36 -6.52
C GLN A 49 0.70 -20.72 -6.77
N SER A 50 0.76 -21.60 -5.77
CA SER A 50 1.36 -22.95 -5.90
C SER A 50 0.43 -24.01 -6.54
N THR A 51 -0.80 -23.63 -6.91
CA THR A 51 -1.83 -24.56 -7.40
C THR A 51 -1.74 -24.85 -8.90
N ASP A 52 -0.79 -24.25 -9.63
CA ASP A 52 -0.53 -24.61 -11.03
C ASP A 52 0.18 -25.99 -11.07
N PRO A 53 -0.46 -27.05 -11.61
CA PRO A 53 0.03 -28.42 -11.52
C PRO A 53 1.37 -28.68 -12.22
N ASN A 54 1.87 -27.71 -13.00
CA ASN A 54 3.11 -27.82 -13.77
C ASN A 54 4.24 -26.91 -13.25
N ALA A 55 3.97 -26.05 -12.26
CA ALA A 55 4.97 -25.19 -11.65
C ALA A 55 5.65 -25.92 -10.48
N GLU A 56 6.98 -25.87 -10.41
CA GLU A 56 7.71 -26.39 -9.25
C GLU A 56 7.11 -25.81 -7.95
N THR A 57 6.98 -26.65 -6.92
CA THR A 57 6.29 -26.40 -5.63
C THR A 57 6.90 -25.29 -4.76
N ARG A 58 7.73 -24.40 -5.33
CA ARG A 58 8.45 -23.33 -4.62
C ARG A 58 8.15 -21.99 -5.28
N HIS A 59 7.36 -21.19 -4.58
CA HIS A 59 7.13 -19.79 -4.91
C HIS A 59 8.46 -18.99 -4.90
N ASP A 60 8.68 -18.09 -5.86
CA ASP A 60 9.94 -17.35 -6.05
C ASP A 60 10.43 -16.62 -4.80
N LEU A 61 9.50 -16.08 -3.99
CA LEU A 61 9.82 -15.44 -2.70
C LEU A 61 10.49 -16.38 -1.67
N LEU A 62 10.25 -17.69 -1.79
CA LEU A 62 10.81 -18.71 -0.90
C LEU A 62 12.08 -19.33 -1.46
N THR A 63 12.47 -18.98 -2.69
CA THR A 63 13.73 -19.40 -3.27
C THR A 63 14.87 -18.73 -2.51
N LYS A 64 15.67 -19.54 -1.82
CA LYS A 64 16.79 -19.07 -0.98
C LYS A 64 17.99 -18.67 -1.84
N THR A 65 17.89 -17.56 -2.57
CA THR A 65 19.05 -16.99 -3.28
C THR A 65 19.69 -15.89 -2.44
N ILE A 66 21.02 -15.77 -2.51
CA ILE A 66 21.77 -14.71 -1.81
C ILE A 66 21.30 -13.32 -2.24
N GLY A 67 20.93 -13.15 -3.52
CA GLY A 67 20.40 -11.90 -4.07
C GLY A 67 19.06 -11.51 -3.45
N LEU A 68 18.12 -12.46 -3.30
CA LEU A 68 16.83 -12.20 -2.65
C LEU A 68 17.00 -11.85 -1.17
N LEU A 69 17.89 -12.54 -0.46
CA LEU A 69 18.19 -12.22 0.95
C LEU A 69 18.82 -10.84 1.09
N ALA A 70 19.78 -10.50 0.22
CA ALA A 70 20.44 -9.20 0.20
C ALA A 70 19.49 -8.06 -0.20
N ASN A 71 18.45 -8.33 -0.99
CA ASN A 71 17.42 -7.35 -1.31
C ASN A 71 16.35 -7.26 -0.22
N SER A 72 15.99 -8.38 0.41
CA SER A 72 15.04 -8.40 1.53
C SER A 72 15.57 -7.63 2.73
N SER A 73 16.87 -7.65 3.00
CA SER A 73 17.47 -6.88 4.10
C SER A 73 17.36 -5.36 3.92
N LYS A 74 17.11 -4.89 2.68
CA LYS A 74 16.87 -3.48 2.35
C LYS A 74 15.40 -3.06 2.56
N ILE A 75 14.50 -4.00 2.82
CA ILE A 75 13.09 -3.74 3.09
C ILE A 75 12.86 -3.77 4.60
N GLN A 76 12.49 -2.62 5.16
CA GLN A 76 12.12 -2.50 6.56
C GLN A 76 10.60 -2.39 6.67
N LEU A 77 10.00 -3.20 7.52
CA LEU A 77 8.55 -3.28 7.73
C LEU A 77 8.11 -2.44 8.93
N ALA A 78 6.96 -1.79 8.81
CA ALA A 78 6.20 -1.22 9.91
C ALA A 78 4.74 -1.66 9.80
N PHE A 79 4.07 -1.83 10.94
CA PHE A 79 2.67 -2.28 10.98
C PHE A 79 1.83 -1.22 11.68
N CYS A 80 0.77 -0.78 11.01
CA CYS A 80 -0.14 0.24 11.50
C CYS A 80 -1.58 -0.32 11.41
N SER A 81 -2.08 -0.86 12.53
CA SER A 81 -3.40 -1.50 12.59
C SER A 81 -4.58 -0.53 12.73
N SER A 82 -4.31 0.78 12.80
CA SER A 82 -5.34 1.82 12.90
C SER A 82 -4.89 3.12 12.21
N LEU A 83 -5.84 3.99 11.84
CA LEU A 83 -5.51 5.30 11.25
C LEU A 83 -4.68 6.17 12.18
N GLU A 84 -4.90 6.09 13.49
CA GLU A 84 -4.12 6.82 14.49
C GLU A 84 -2.67 6.35 14.49
N SER A 85 -2.45 5.03 14.47
CA SER A 85 -1.09 4.45 14.42
C SER A 85 -0.38 4.82 13.11
N LEU A 86 -1.08 4.82 11.99
CA LEU A 86 -0.53 5.22 10.69
C LEU A 86 -0.14 6.70 10.69
N ARG A 87 -1.05 7.58 11.14
CA ARG A 87 -0.78 9.02 11.21
C ARG A 87 0.33 9.35 12.18
N ALA A 88 0.37 8.71 13.34
CA ALA A 88 1.46 8.86 14.29
C ALA A 88 2.80 8.43 13.69
N TYR A 89 2.82 7.28 13.00
CA TYR A 89 4.02 6.79 12.31
C TYR A 89 4.51 7.77 11.24
N LEU A 90 3.63 8.26 10.37
CA LEU A 90 3.97 9.24 9.33
C LEU A 90 4.44 10.58 9.94
N ALA A 91 3.82 11.04 11.02
CA ALA A 91 4.18 12.29 11.67
C ALA A 91 5.63 12.29 12.19
N VAL A 92 6.06 11.19 12.82
CA VAL A 92 7.42 11.03 13.36
C VAL A 92 8.41 10.45 12.35
N PHE A 93 7.96 10.12 11.15
CA PHE A 93 8.80 9.53 10.13
C PHE A 93 9.89 10.51 9.71
N THR A 94 11.13 10.09 9.90
CA THR A 94 12.33 10.80 9.50
C THR A 94 13.14 9.94 8.53
N SER A 95 13.74 10.58 7.54
CA SER A 95 14.73 9.90 6.71
C SER A 95 15.96 9.58 7.57
N VAL A 96 16.42 8.34 7.51
CA VAL A 96 17.61 7.87 8.25
C VAL A 96 18.90 8.54 7.75
N HIS A 97 18.84 9.31 6.66
CA HIS A 97 20.02 9.87 5.98
C HIS A 97 20.46 11.25 6.51
N GLY A 98 20.00 11.65 7.71
CA GLY A 98 20.31 12.96 8.29
C GLY A 98 21.53 13.07 9.21
N ALA A 99 22.35 12.01 9.39
CA ALA A 99 23.36 12.01 10.46
C ALA A 99 24.84 12.07 10.02
N THR A 100 25.18 11.91 8.74
CA THR A 100 26.58 12.02 8.30
C THR A 100 26.64 12.67 6.93
N LYS A 101 26.84 14.00 6.93
CA LYS A 101 27.25 14.77 5.75
C LYS A 101 28.71 14.45 5.45
N GLU A 102 29.02 13.26 4.97
CA GLU A 102 30.34 12.94 4.44
C GLU A 102 30.18 11.68 3.59
N GLU A 103 30.18 11.92 2.28
CA GLU A 103 30.31 10.99 1.14
C GLU A 103 29.17 11.17 0.12
N GLU A 104 29.48 11.92 -0.93
CA GLU A 104 28.78 12.02 -2.22
C GLU A 104 28.79 10.65 -2.95
N SER A 105 28.32 9.60 -2.28
CA SER A 105 28.00 8.34 -2.92
C SER A 105 26.59 8.48 -3.50
N LEU A 106 26.48 8.34 -4.83
CA LEU A 106 25.24 8.28 -5.62
C LEU A 106 24.04 7.85 -4.75
N GLU A 107 23.24 8.81 -4.29
CA GLU A 107 22.15 8.55 -3.34
C GLU A 107 21.24 7.47 -3.92
N LYS A 108 21.25 6.28 -3.30
CA LYS A 108 20.41 5.18 -3.77
C LYS A 108 18.95 5.60 -3.62
N PRO A 109 18.12 5.49 -4.67
CA PRO A 109 16.72 5.86 -4.60
C PRO A 109 16.03 5.03 -3.51
N GLN A 110 15.28 5.72 -2.65
CA GLN A 110 14.57 5.12 -1.51
C GLN A 110 13.08 5.13 -1.78
N VAL A 111 12.37 4.11 -1.30
CA VAL A 111 10.92 3.97 -1.50
C VAL A 111 10.22 3.92 -0.16
N LEU A 112 9.21 4.75 0.02
CA LEU A 112 8.17 4.57 1.03
C LEU A 112 7.01 3.86 0.34
N ALA A 113 6.76 2.61 0.70
CA ALA A 113 5.63 1.84 0.22
C ALA A 113 4.55 1.76 1.31
N ILE A 114 3.29 2.00 0.97
CA ILE A 114 2.16 1.84 1.88
C ILE A 114 1.19 0.82 1.28
N LEU A 115 0.91 -0.23 2.04
CA LEU A 115 0.04 -1.33 1.66
C LEU A 115 -1.29 -1.23 2.42
N ASP A 116 -2.40 -1.31 1.69
CA ASP A 116 -3.78 -1.47 2.18
C ASP A 116 -4.33 -0.27 2.99
N LEU A 117 -3.95 0.95 2.60
CA LEU A 117 -4.39 2.19 3.27
C LEU A 117 -5.89 2.42 3.11
N VAL A 118 -6.42 2.17 1.92
CA VAL A 118 -7.85 2.36 1.62
C VAL A 118 -8.67 1.31 2.35
N ALA A 119 -8.22 0.06 2.36
CA ALA A 119 -8.83 -1.01 3.15
C ALA A 119 -8.88 -0.65 4.65
N LEU A 120 -7.80 -0.10 5.21
CA LEU A 120 -7.78 0.40 6.58
C LEU A 120 -8.82 1.50 6.82
N HIS A 121 -8.93 2.47 5.90
CA HIS A 121 -9.95 3.51 5.98
C HIS A 121 -11.38 2.93 5.94
N ALA A 122 -11.65 1.88 5.15
CA ALA A 122 -12.97 1.27 4.97
C ALA A 122 -13.59 0.74 6.28
N THR A 123 -12.75 0.44 7.27
CA THR A 123 -13.15 -0.01 8.61
C THR A 123 -13.53 1.13 9.57
N THR A 124 -13.42 2.39 9.13
CA THR A 124 -13.56 3.58 9.99
C THR A 124 -14.68 4.52 9.54
N THR A 125 -15.07 5.44 10.42
CA THR A 125 -15.99 6.54 10.10
C THR A 125 -15.35 7.64 9.23
N GLU A 126 -14.04 7.54 8.98
CA GLU A 126 -13.27 8.40 8.10
C GLU A 126 -13.08 7.81 6.69
N PHE A 127 -13.88 6.80 6.33
CA PHE A 127 -14.00 6.34 4.94
C PHE A 127 -14.75 7.38 4.09
N SER A 128 -14.08 8.50 3.84
CA SER A 128 -14.61 9.61 3.06
C SER A 128 -13.57 10.27 2.19
N ALA A 129 -14.01 11.04 1.18
CA ALA A 129 -13.11 11.82 0.34
C ALA A 129 -12.23 12.76 1.18
N GLN A 130 -12.81 13.41 2.19
CA GLN A 130 -12.06 14.25 3.13
C GLN A 130 -11.07 13.44 3.99
N GLY A 131 -11.49 12.29 4.51
CA GLY A 131 -10.66 11.43 5.36
C GLY A 131 -9.49 10.85 4.58
N LEU A 132 -9.77 10.26 3.42
CA LEU A 132 -8.79 9.71 2.49
C LEU A 132 -7.83 10.78 1.99
N SER A 133 -8.35 11.92 1.49
CA SER A 133 -7.48 13.00 0.99
C SER A 133 -6.52 13.52 2.05
N ARG A 134 -6.94 13.55 3.33
CA ARG A 134 -6.07 13.98 4.42
C ARG A 134 -4.92 13.00 4.65
N THR A 135 -5.22 11.71 4.75
CA THR A 135 -4.20 10.69 4.97
C THR A 135 -3.26 10.56 3.77
N LEU A 136 -3.79 10.63 2.55
CA LEU A 136 -3.01 10.64 1.31
C LEU A 136 -2.07 11.86 1.25
N ALA A 137 -2.56 13.06 1.57
CA ALA A 137 -1.73 14.26 1.64
C ALA A 137 -0.59 14.12 2.66
N THR A 138 -0.88 13.58 3.85
CA THR A 138 0.15 13.32 4.88
C THR A 138 1.19 12.31 4.40
N ALA A 139 0.79 11.27 3.67
CA ALA A 139 1.73 10.30 3.09
C ALA A 139 2.65 10.95 2.05
N VAL A 140 2.09 11.77 1.14
CA VAL A 140 2.84 12.52 0.12
C VAL A 140 3.82 13.50 0.78
N GLU A 141 3.35 14.29 1.75
CA GLU A 141 4.19 15.21 2.51
C GLU A 141 5.34 14.47 3.21
N THR A 142 5.04 13.33 3.84
CA THR A 142 6.04 12.52 4.55
C THR A 142 7.11 12.01 3.61
N ALA A 143 6.73 11.45 2.46
CA ALA A 143 7.67 10.97 1.45
C ALA A 143 8.52 12.11 0.87
N SER A 144 7.87 13.23 0.52
CA SER A 144 8.56 14.41 0.01
C SER A 144 9.56 14.98 1.02
N ARG A 145 9.17 15.06 2.30
CA ARG A 145 10.04 15.53 3.40
C ARG A 145 11.23 14.59 3.63
N ALA A 146 11.03 13.29 3.41
CA ALA A 146 12.07 12.28 3.56
C ALA A 146 12.95 12.09 2.31
N GLY A 147 12.61 12.72 1.18
CA GLY A 147 13.29 12.53 -0.10
C GLY A 147 13.11 11.11 -0.67
N MET A 148 11.95 10.49 -0.45
CA MET A 148 11.65 9.12 -0.87
C MET A 148 10.59 9.09 -1.98
N ASP A 149 10.71 8.13 -2.89
CA ASP A 149 9.64 7.78 -3.83
C ASP A 149 8.46 7.19 -3.05
N LEU A 150 7.24 7.65 -3.30
CA LEU A 150 6.04 7.11 -2.66
C LEU A 150 5.32 6.15 -3.58
N VAL A 151 5.04 4.95 -3.07
CA VAL A 151 4.23 3.94 -3.75
C VAL A 151 3.09 3.52 -2.82
N LEU A 152 1.87 3.50 -3.32
CA LEU A 152 0.72 2.98 -2.61
C LEU A 152 0.13 1.78 -3.35
N CYS A 153 -0.28 0.75 -2.62
CA CYS A 153 -0.79 -0.48 -3.20
C CYS A 153 -1.94 -1.02 -2.35
N GLU A 154 -3.01 -1.48 -3.01
CA GLU A 154 -4.13 -2.17 -2.37
C GLU A 154 -4.17 -3.59 -2.94
N CYS A 155 -3.92 -4.59 -2.09
CA CYS A 155 -3.91 -6.00 -2.49
C CYS A 155 -5.23 -6.67 -2.13
N MET A 156 -5.60 -7.69 -2.89
CA MET A 156 -6.72 -8.56 -2.56
C MET A 156 -6.43 -9.38 -1.30
N ASN A 157 -7.50 -9.70 -0.57
CA ASN A 157 -7.45 -10.61 0.55
C ASN A 157 -7.36 -12.06 0.03
N ALA A 158 -6.20 -12.69 0.20
CA ALA A 158 -5.96 -14.07 -0.23
C ALA A 158 -6.69 -15.11 0.64
N VAL A 159 -7.07 -14.74 1.86
CA VAL A 159 -7.83 -15.59 2.79
C VAL A 159 -9.32 -15.61 2.43
N ASP A 160 -9.84 -14.48 1.95
CA ASP A 160 -11.21 -14.30 1.50
C ASP A 160 -11.27 -13.56 0.15
N PRO A 161 -10.89 -14.24 -0.96
CA PRO A 161 -10.87 -13.64 -2.30
C PRO A 161 -12.17 -12.99 -2.79
N PRO A 162 -13.38 -13.47 -2.43
CA PRO A 162 -14.62 -12.82 -2.89
C PRO A 162 -14.96 -11.54 -2.12
N SER A 163 -14.22 -11.18 -1.06
CA SER A 163 -14.45 -9.95 -0.31
C SER A 163 -14.30 -8.72 -1.23
N SER A 164 -15.31 -7.84 -1.21
CA SER A 164 -15.29 -6.55 -1.92
C SER A 164 -14.56 -5.45 -1.16
N ASP A 165 -14.10 -5.73 0.06
CA ASP A 165 -13.55 -4.72 0.97
C ASP A 165 -12.03 -4.53 0.82
N TRP A 166 -11.43 -5.17 -0.20
CA TRP A 166 -9.98 -5.22 -0.42
C TRP A 166 -9.60 -5.10 -1.90
N GLY A 167 -8.33 -4.80 -2.15
CA GLY A 167 -7.74 -4.80 -3.48
C GLY A 167 -8.12 -3.61 -4.37
N SER A 168 -7.76 -3.72 -5.65
CA SER A 168 -7.91 -2.65 -6.64
C SER A 168 -9.35 -2.17 -6.85
N ARG A 169 -10.35 -3.01 -6.55
CA ARG A 169 -11.79 -2.67 -6.63
C ARG A 169 -12.18 -1.54 -5.68
N LEU A 170 -11.42 -1.33 -4.61
CA LEU A 170 -11.64 -0.22 -3.68
C LEU A 170 -11.52 1.14 -4.39
N TRP A 171 -10.69 1.26 -5.43
CA TRP A 171 -10.54 2.52 -6.17
C TRP A 171 -11.83 2.99 -6.85
N ASP A 172 -12.69 2.07 -7.26
CA ASP A 172 -13.98 2.37 -7.90
C ASP A 172 -15.12 2.58 -6.89
N THR A 173 -14.85 2.35 -5.60
CA THR A 173 -15.84 2.50 -4.53
C THR A 173 -16.21 3.96 -4.35
N GLN A 174 -17.51 4.22 -4.21
CA GLN A 174 -18.02 5.57 -3.94
C GLN A 174 -17.94 5.89 -2.45
N VAL A 175 -17.33 7.03 -2.12
CA VAL A 175 -17.19 7.57 -0.77
C VAL A 175 -17.98 8.89 -0.63
N PRO A 176 -18.48 9.25 0.58
CA PRO A 176 -19.11 10.53 0.78
C PRO A 176 -18.01 11.60 0.78
N LEU A 177 -18.42 12.85 0.56
CA LEU A 177 -17.47 13.96 0.58
C LEU A 177 -16.85 14.19 1.98
N LEU A 178 -17.65 14.05 3.04
CA LEU A 178 -17.30 14.44 4.40
C LEU A 178 -17.31 13.24 5.36
N ASN A 179 -16.45 13.31 6.38
CA ASN A 179 -16.42 12.32 7.46
C ASN A 179 -17.76 12.29 8.22
N GLY A 180 -18.18 11.10 8.68
CA GLY A 180 -19.39 10.95 9.50
C GLY A 180 -20.72 11.11 8.76
N SER A 181 -20.71 11.31 7.44
CA SER A 181 -21.92 11.21 6.63
C SER A 181 -22.44 9.77 6.66
N LEU A 182 -23.68 9.57 7.11
CA LEU A 182 -24.28 8.24 7.23
C LEU A 182 -24.29 7.54 5.86
N ARG A 183 -23.81 6.29 5.83
CA ARG A 183 -24.04 5.37 4.71
C ARG A 183 -25.54 5.09 4.63
N ILE A 184 -26.30 5.93 3.93
CA ILE A 184 -27.64 5.58 3.48
C ILE A 184 -27.46 4.54 2.38
N ARG A 185 -27.37 3.28 2.81
CA ARG A 185 -27.35 2.11 1.95
C ARG A 185 -28.75 1.99 1.36
N SER A 186 -28.91 2.33 0.08
CA SER A 186 -30.13 2.02 -0.65
C SER A 186 -30.32 0.50 -0.73
N GLU A 187 -31.54 0.04 -0.98
CA GLU A 187 -31.90 -1.39 -1.03
C GLU A 187 -31.05 -2.18 -2.06
N ASP A 188 -30.48 -1.51 -3.06
CA ASP A 188 -29.54 -2.06 -4.06
C ASP A 188 -28.05 -1.98 -3.66
N GLY A 189 -27.72 -1.66 -2.41
CA GLY A 189 -26.34 -1.55 -1.92
C GLY A 189 -25.58 -0.30 -2.41
N GLY A 190 -26.16 0.49 -3.31
CA GLY A 190 -25.65 1.79 -3.74
C GLY A 190 -25.91 2.90 -2.73
N TRP A 191 -25.05 3.92 -2.70
CA TRP A 191 -25.29 5.13 -1.93
C TRP A 191 -26.30 6.01 -2.68
N GLY A 192 -27.40 6.41 -2.04
CA GLY A 192 -28.41 7.30 -2.63
C GLY A 192 -28.00 8.77 -2.80
N GLY A 193 -26.76 9.14 -2.46
CA GLY A 193 -26.21 10.51 -2.59
C GLY A 193 -25.09 10.60 -3.63
N ARG A 194 -24.71 11.83 -4.04
CA ARG A 194 -23.54 12.07 -4.90
C ARG A 194 -22.25 11.67 -4.17
N GLY A 195 -21.88 10.39 -4.26
CA GLY A 195 -20.56 9.91 -3.87
C GLY A 195 -19.48 10.34 -4.87
N LEU A 196 -18.22 10.24 -4.45
CA LEU A 196 -17.07 10.35 -5.33
C LEU A 196 -16.31 9.02 -5.32
N PRO A 197 -15.81 8.54 -6.48
CA PRO A 197 -14.93 7.39 -6.50
C PRO A 197 -13.63 7.72 -5.78
N ILE A 198 -13.11 6.76 -5.01
CA ILE A 198 -11.82 6.91 -4.30
C ILE A 198 -10.69 7.25 -5.27
N LYS A 199 -10.71 6.67 -6.47
CA LYS A 199 -9.78 6.96 -7.56
C LYS A 199 -9.64 8.47 -7.81
N GLN A 200 -10.75 9.20 -7.95
CA GLN A 200 -10.72 10.65 -8.19
C GLN A 200 -10.14 11.45 -7.02
N VAL A 201 -10.28 10.94 -5.79
CA VAL A 201 -9.67 11.56 -4.61
C VAL A 201 -8.16 11.34 -4.64
N ALA A 202 -7.71 10.14 -5.01
CA ALA A 202 -6.32 9.76 -5.06
C ALA A 202 -5.55 10.38 -6.24
N GLU A 203 -6.18 10.55 -7.41
CA GLU A 203 -5.60 11.20 -8.61
C GLU A 203 -5.12 12.64 -8.35
N ARG A 204 -5.58 13.28 -7.26
CA ARG A 204 -5.08 14.60 -6.85
C ARG A 204 -3.66 14.56 -6.29
N TRP A 205 -3.22 13.39 -5.85
CA TRP A 205 -2.00 13.18 -5.09
C TRP A 205 -1.06 12.16 -5.76
N PHE A 206 -1.61 11.23 -6.52
CA PHE A 206 -0.90 10.10 -7.12
C PHE A 206 -1.21 9.93 -8.61
N GLU A 207 -0.23 9.42 -9.34
CA GLU A 207 -0.43 8.84 -10.66
C GLU A 207 -0.71 7.34 -10.54
N PHE A 208 -1.72 6.85 -11.24
CA PHE A 208 -1.98 5.42 -11.34
C PHE A 208 -1.04 4.82 -12.38
N ASP A 209 -0.20 3.87 -11.97
CA ASP A 209 0.76 3.21 -12.85
C ASP A 209 0.00 2.48 -13.97
N GLN A 210 0.11 2.99 -15.21
CA GLN A 210 -0.64 2.49 -16.38
C GLN A 210 -0.09 1.17 -16.96
N ASN A 211 0.82 0.48 -16.25
CA ASN A 211 1.41 -0.78 -16.70
C ASN A 211 0.44 -1.98 -16.60
N ASN A 212 -0.76 -1.85 -17.15
CA ASN A 212 -1.63 -2.98 -17.47
C ASN A 212 -2.31 -2.73 -18.83
N THR A 213 -1.55 -2.98 -19.90
CA THR A 213 -2.10 -3.34 -21.21
C THR A 213 -2.24 -4.84 -21.31
#